data_AF-A0A3B0JJR5-F1
#
_entry.id   AF-A0A3B0JJR5-F1
#
_cell.length_a   1.000
_cell.length_b   1.000
_cell.length_c   1.000
_cell.angle_alpha   90.00
_cell.angle_beta   90.00
_cell.angle_gamma   90.00
#
_symmetry.space_group_name_H-M   'P 1'
#
loop_
_entity.id
_entity.type
_entity.pdbx_description
1 polymer ?
#
loop_
_entity_poly.entity_id
_entity_poly.type
_entity_poly.pdbx_seq_one_letter_code
_entity_poly.pdbx_strand_id
1 'polypeptide(L)'
;MSSIYLDYETGSQRHEKLPQDVCRLIMQGRQAKGLSQKDLASKICEKPQIIADYEAGRGIPNNQVLAKIERVIGIKLRGKERGMPLQGKGQRKKD
;
A
#
# COMPACT_ATOMS: atom_id res chain seq x y z
N MET A 1 44.56 1.83 -5.05
CA MET A 1 43.50 2.13 -6.04
C MET A 1 43.08 0.84 -6.70
N SER A 2 41.87 0.35 -6.43
CA SER A 2 41.02 -0.34 -7.41
C SER A 2 39.64 -0.46 -6.79
N SER A 3 38.75 0.35 -7.35
CA SER A 3 37.39 0.59 -6.91
C SER A 3 36.59 -0.71 -6.94
N ILE A 4 35.79 -0.87 -5.90
CA ILE A 4 34.66 -1.79 -5.76
C ILE A 4 33.90 -1.87 -7.08
N TYR A 5 34.20 -2.90 -7.88
CA TYR A 5 33.28 -3.40 -8.90
C TYR A 5 32.44 -4.45 -8.19
N LEU A 6 31.34 -3.98 -7.60
CA LEU A 6 30.34 -4.84 -7.01
C LEU A 6 29.45 -5.29 -8.16
N ASP A 7 29.65 -6.53 -8.58
CA ASP A 7 28.79 -7.28 -9.49
C ASP A 7 27.32 -7.00 -9.17
N TYR A 8 26.63 -6.32 -10.08
CA TYR A 8 25.17 -6.31 -10.14
C TYR A 8 24.73 -7.67 -10.68
N GLU A 9 24.92 -8.71 -9.86
CA GLU A 9 24.19 -9.95 -10.00
C GLU A 9 22.72 -9.57 -10.11
N THR A 10 22.09 -9.96 -11.22
CA THR A 10 20.65 -9.93 -11.42
C THR A 10 20.06 -10.99 -10.48
N GLY A 11 20.15 -10.69 -9.18
CA GLY A 11 19.62 -11.49 -8.10
C GLY A 11 18.12 -11.37 -8.22
N SER A 12 17.53 -12.33 -8.92
CA SER A 12 16.11 -12.64 -9.01
C SER A 12 15.34 -11.99 -7.86
N GLN A 13 14.94 -10.72 -8.03
CA GLN A 13 14.11 -10.05 -7.06
C GLN A 13 12.76 -10.69 -7.26
N ARG A 14 12.56 -11.81 -6.57
CA ARG A 14 11.23 -12.25 -6.18
C ARG A 14 10.68 -11.09 -5.37
N HIS A 15 10.16 -10.07 -6.06
CA HIS A 15 9.42 -8.99 -5.46
C HIS A 15 8.31 -9.71 -4.72
N GLU A 16 8.41 -9.74 -3.41
CA GLU A 16 7.44 -10.36 -2.54
C GLU A 16 6.10 -9.74 -2.92
N LYS A 17 5.23 -10.53 -3.57
CA LYS A 17 3.96 -10.00 -4.05
C LYS A 17 3.16 -9.58 -2.84
N LEU A 18 2.36 -8.52 -2.99
CA LEU A 18 1.40 -8.17 -1.96
C LEU A 18 0.53 -9.40 -1.66
N PRO A 19 0.40 -9.82 -0.38
CA PRO A 19 -0.44 -10.93 -0.03
C PRO A 19 -1.90 -10.60 -0.42
N GLN A 20 -2.62 -11.60 -0.89
CA GLN A 20 -3.96 -11.43 -1.46
C GLN A 20 -4.96 -10.78 -0.46
N ASP A 21 -4.74 -10.99 0.83
CA ASP A 21 -5.50 -10.33 1.90
C ASP A 21 -5.38 -8.81 1.84
N VAL A 22 -4.17 -8.28 1.63
CA VAL A 22 -3.94 -6.82 1.55
C VAL A 22 -4.65 -6.23 0.34
N CYS A 23 -4.61 -6.90 -0.80
CA CYS A 23 -5.32 -6.49 -2.01
C CYS A 23 -6.83 -6.35 -1.75
N ARG A 24 -7.42 -7.35 -1.08
CA ARG A 24 -8.85 -7.34 -0.71
C ARG A 24 -9.16 -6.22 0.28
N LEU A 25 -8.32 -5.99 1.28
CA LEU A 25 -8.52 -4.94 2.28
C LEU A 25 -8.44 -3.54 1.69
N ILE A 26 -7.54 -3.30 0.74
CA ILE A 26 -7.47 -2.02 0.01
C ILE A 26 -8.80 -1.77 -0.72
N MET A 27 -9.29 -2.78 -1.45
CA MET A 27 -10.55 -2.70 -2.18
C MET A 27 -11.74 -2.46 -1.24
N GLN A 28 -11.83 -3.21 -0.14
CA GLN A 28 -12.88 -3.03 0.87
C GLN A 28 -12.83 -1.65 1.52
N GLY A 29 -11.63 -1.18 1.90
CA GLY A 29 -11.44 0.14 2.48
C GLY A 29 -11.81 1.27 1.52
N ARG A 30 -11.53 1.08 0.23
CA ARG A 30 -11.91 2.00 -0.84
C ARG A 30 -13.44 2.06 -1.00
N GLN A 31 -14.09 0.90 -1.06
CA GLN A 31 -15.56 0.80 -1.16
C GLN A 31 -16.25 1.38 0.08
N ALA A 32 -15.76 1.08 1.29
CA ALA A 32 -16.31 1.61 2.53
C ALA A 32 -16.22 3.14 2.65
N LYS A 33 -15.22 3.75 2.00
CA LYS A 33 -15.05 5.22 1.92
C LYS A 33 -15.69 5.84 0.67
N GLY A 34 -16.26 5.05 -0.23
CA GLY A 34 -16.80 5.54 -1.51
C GLY A 34 -15.76 6.22 -2.42
N LEU A 35 -14.48 5.87 -2.29
CA LEU A 35 -13.40 6.49 -3.08
C LEU A 35 -13.19 5.75 -4.40
N SER A 36 -12.87 6.44 -5.49
CA SER A 36 -12.35 5.78 -6.69
C SER A 36 -10.86 5.45 -6.53
N GLN A 37 -10.31 4.59 -7.40
CA GLN A 37 -8.86 4.33 -7.42
C GLN A 37 -8.06 5.62 -7.65
N LYS A 38 -8.59 6.53 -8.47
CA LYS A 38 -8.01 7.86 -8.72
C LYS A 38 -8.06 8.73 -7.47
N ASP A 39 -9.18 8.74 -6.75
CA ASP A 39 -9.30 9.55 -5.52
C ASP A 39 -8.36 9.04 -4.43
N LEU A 40 -8.25 7.71 -4.29
CA LEU A 40 -7.31 7.10 -3.36
C LEU A 40 -5.87 7.46 -3.73
N ALA A 41 -5.50 7.30 -5.01
CA ALA A 41 -4.19 7.68 -5.54
C ALA A 41 -3.85 9.15 -5.30
N SER A 42 -4.78 10.06 -5.60
CA SER A 42 -4.62 11.50 -5.35
C SER A 42 -4.43 11.81 -3.87
N LYS A 43 -5.16 11.15 -2.96
CA LYS A 43 -5.01 11.35 -1.51
C LYS A 43 -3.67 10.88 -0.97
N ILE A 44 -3.07 9.86 -1.57
CA ILE A 44 -1.75 9.36 -1.16
C ILE A 44 -0.60 9.95 -2.00
N CYS A 45 -0.89 10.86 -2.93
CA CYS A 45 0.05 11.44 -3.89
C CYS A 45 0.81 10.37 -4.70
N GLU A 46 0.11 9.32 -5.13
CA GLU A 46 0.67 8.26 -5.99
C GLU A 46 -0.06 8.19 -7.32
N LYS A 47 0.47 7.39 -8.26
CA LYS A 47 -0.18 7.17 -9.55
C LYS A 47 -1.36 6.21 -9.41
N PRO A 48 -2.47 6.41 -10.15
CA PRO A 48 -3.62 5.49 -10.13
C PRO A 48 -3.25 4.07 -10.57
N GLN A 49 -2.25 3.93 -11.45
CA GLN A 49 -1.70 2.63 -11.86
C GLN A 49 -1.16 1.84 -10.66
N ILE A 50 -0.49 2.50 -9.71
CA ILE A 50 0.05 1.84 -8.52
C ILE A 50 -1.08 1.25 -7.68
N ILE A 51 -2.19 1.98 -7.48
CA ILE A 51 -3.35 1.44 -6.77
C ILE A 51 -3.93 0.22 -7.48
N ALA A 52 -4.08 0.28 -8.81
CA ALA A 52 -4.59 -0.84 -9.61
C ALA A 52 -3.68 -2.07 -9.50
N ASP A 53 -2.35 -1.89 -9.56
CA ASP A 53 -1.39 -2.98 -9.41
C ASP A 53 -1.41 -3.57 -8.00
N TYR A 54 -1.65 -2.74 -6.97
CA TYR A 54 -1.81 -3.18 -5.59
C TYR A 54 -3.09 -3.98 -5.39
N GLU A 55 -4.22 -3.52 -5.93
CA GLU A 55 -5.50 -4.27 -5.92
C GLU A 55 -5.39 -5.58 -6.71
N ALA A 56 -4.55 -5.63 -7.75
CA ALA A 56 -4.27 -6.83 -8.54
C ALA A 56 -3.19 -7.76 -7.96
N GLY A 57 -2.51 -7.37 -6.86
CA GLY A 57 -1.43 -8.15 -6.25
C GLY A 57 -0.15 -8.24 -7.09
N ARG A 58 0.00 -7.35 -8.09
CA ARG A 58 1.19 -7.25 -8.95
C ARG A 58 2.06 -6.03 -8.62
N GLY A 59 1.58 -5.17 -7.73
CA GLY A 59 2.29 -3.97 -7.29
C GLY A 59 3.50 -4.30 -6.44
N ILE A 60 4.54 -3.46 -6.56
CA ILE A 60 5.73 -3.53 -5.72
C ILE A 60 5.37 -3.01 -4.33
N PRO A 61 5.51 -3.82 -3.25
CA PRO A 61 5.17 -3.37 -1.90
C PRO A 61 6.05 -2.20 -1.48
N ASN A 62 5.42 -1.08 -1.13
CA ASN A 62 6.09 0.10 -0.59
C ASN A 62 5.47 0.45 0.75
N ASN A 63 6.27 0.36 1.81
CA ASN A 63 5.84 0.63 3.19
C ASN A 63 5.28 2.04 3.38
N GLN A 64 5.77 3.03 2.62
CA GLN A 64 5.25 4.40 2.67
C GLN A 64 3.86 4.48 2.05
N VAL A 65 3.65 3.89 0.87
CA VAL A 65 2.36 3.84 0.18
C VAL A 65 1.33 3.13 1.05
N LEU A 66 1.68 1.95 1.60
CA LEU A 66 0.82 1.21 2.51
C LEU A 66 0.43 2.04 3.74
N ALA A 67 1.38 2.73 4.38
CA ALA A 67 1.08 3.59 5.52
C ALA A 67 0.13 4.76 5.17
N LYS A 68 0.24 5.34 3.98
CA LYS A 68 -0.68 6.37 3.50
C LYS A 68 -2.08 5.79 3.24
N ILE A 69 -2.16 4.63 2.58
CA ILE A 69 -3.44 3.95 2.31
C ILE A 69 -4.14 3.61 3.63
N GLU A 70 -3.42 3.01 4.60
CA GLU A 70 -3.93 2.69 5.94
C GLU A 70 -4.61 3.88 6.60
N ARG A 71 -4.03 5.08 6.48
CA ARG A 71 -4.61 6.33 7.04
C ARG A 71 -5.85 6.80 6.29
N VAL A 72 -5.91 6.63 4.98
CA VAL A 72 -7.05 7.06 4.15
C VAL A 72 -8.25 6.15 4.35
N ILE A 73 -8.03 4.82 4.31
CA ILE A 73 -9.11 3.84 4.45
C ILE A 73 -9.45 3.54 5.92
N GLY A 74 -8.51 3.78 6.85
CA GLY A 74 -8.69 3.53 8.28
C GLY A 74 -8.59 2.07 8.68
N ILE A 75 -7.91 1.24 7.88
CA ILE A 75 -7.74 -0.21 8.09
C ILE A 75 -6.23 -0.50 8.10
N LYS A 76 -5.77 -1.38 9.00
CA LYS A 76 -4.39 -1.86 9.02
C LYS A 76 -4.16 -2.84 7.86
N LEU A 77 -3.15 -2.55 7.04
CA LEU A 77 -2.70 -3.39 5.92
C LEU A 77 -1.40 -4.14 6.26
N ARG A 78 -0.79 -3.86 7.42
CA ARG A 78 0.48 -4.44 7.88
C ARG A 78 0.36 -5.13 9.24
N GLY A 79 1.25 -6.10 9.50
CA GLY A 79 1.39 -6.76 10.80
C GLY A 79 0.47 -7.98 11.01
N LYS A 80 0.31 -8.39 12.27
CA LYS A 80 -0.59 -9.50 12.67
C LYS A 80 -2.06 -9.08 12.70
N GLU A 81 -2.34 -7.80 12.86
CA GLU A 81 -3.68 -7.20 12.93
C GLU A 81 -4.19 -6.70 11.55
N ARG A 82 -3.78 -7.37 10.46
CA ARG A 82 -4.22 -7.02 9.10
C ARG A 82 -5.74 -7.16 8.99
N GLY A 83 -6.40 -6.15 8.45
CA GLY A 83 -7.85 -6.10 8.29
C GLY A 83 -8.61 -5.58 9.51
N MET A 84 -7.91 -5.32 10.62
CA MET A 84 -8.51 -4.62 11.74
C MET A 84 -8.63 -3.12 11.43
N PRO A 85 -9.66 -2.44 11.96
CA PRO A 85 -9.70 -0.99 11.93
C PRO A 85 -8.43 -0.44 12.59
N LEU A 86 -7.89 0.65 12.06
CA LEU A 86 -6.71 1.32 12.59
C LEU A 86 -7.02 1.91 13.97
N GLN A 87 -6.94 1.08 15.01
CA GLN A 87 -7.20 1.47 16.39
C GLN A 87 -5.98 2.20 16.93
N GLY A 88 -6.01 3.53 16.86
CA GLY A 88 -4.96 4.38 17.42
C GLY A 88 -4.77 5.70 16.69
N LYS A 89 -5.52 6.71 17.15
CA LYS A 89 -5.39 8.15 16.86
C LYS A 89 -5.88 8.64 15.48
N GLY A 90 -6.98 9.40 15.48
CA GLY A 90 -7.09 10.54 14.58
C GLY A 90 -8.30 10.66 13.66
N GLN A 91 -9.50 10.21 14.04
CA GLN A 91 -10.70 10.90 13.54
C GLN A 91 -10.78 12.27 14.26
N ARG A 92 -9.97 13.24 13.84
CA ARG A 92 -10.36 14.64 14.00
C ARG A 92 -11.47 14.88 12.99
N LYS A 93 -12.72 14.72 13.45
CA LYS A 93 -13.88 15.34 12.81
C LYS A 93 -13.49 16.80 12.53
N LYS A 94 -13.52 17.19 11.27
CA LYS A 94 -13.48 18.59 10.87
C LYS A 94 -14.94 18.91 10.56
N ASP A 95 -15.63 19.42 11.58
CA ASP A 95 -16.91 20.12 11.44
C ASP A 95 -16.75 21.37 10.56
#